data_AF-A0A920STV6-F1
#
_entry.id   AF-A0A920STV6-F1
#
_cell.length_a   1.000
_cell.length_b   1.000
_cell.length_c   1.000
_cell.angle_alpha   90.00
_cell.angle_beta   90.00
_cell.angle_gamma   90.00
#
_symmetry.space_group_name_H-M   'P 1'
#
loop_
_entity.id
_entity.type
_entity.pdbx_description
1 polymer ?
#
loop_
_entity_poly.entity_id
_entity_poly.type
_entity_poly.pdbx_seq_one_letter_code
_entity_poly.pdbx_strand_id
1 'polypeptide(L)' 'MYFGMVQFEGGGRLMSDFTDIDPDGGLEVGMPMKMVFRVKDYDSQRGFRRYFWKATPAGVNH' A
#
# COMPACT_ATOMS: atom_id res chain seq x y z
N MET A 1 -2.55 -6.13 9.81
CA MET A 1 -2.61 -5.88 8.36
C MET A 1 -3.61 -4.76 8.15
N TYR A 2 -3.16 -3.64 7.57
CA TYR A 2 -4.01 -2.48 7.31
C TYR A 2 -4.39 -2.44 5.83
N PHE A 3 -5.59 -2.00 5.53
CA PHE A 3 -6.09 -1.81 4.17
C PHE A 3 -7.08 -0.66 4.16
N GLY A 4 -7.30 -0.06 3.00
CA GLY A 4 -8.27 1.02 2.86
C GLY A 4 -8.47 1.47 1.42
N MET A 5 -9.44 2.37 1.24
CA MET A 5 -9.71 2.99 -0.05
C MET A 5 -8.78 4.18 -0.25
N VAL A 6 -7.89 4.08 -1.24
CA VAL A 6 -7.02 5.18 -1.66
C VAL A 6 -7.74 5.98 -2.75
N GLN A 7 -7.86 7.28 -2.54
CA GLN A 7 -8.35 8.23 -3.52
C GLN A 7 -7.16 8.90 -4.22
N PHE A 8 -7.12 8.80 -5.55
CA PHE A 8 -6.14 9.52 -6.37
C PHE A 8 -6.66 10.92 -6.72
N GLU A 9 -5.74 11.86 -6.96
CA GLU A 9 -6.06 13.24 -7.35
C GLU A 9 -6.96 13.30 -8.60
N GLY A 10 -6.71 12.43 -9.60
CA GLY A 10 -7.53 12.31 -10.80
C GLY A 10 -8.91 11.65 -10.60
N GLY A 11 -9.37 11.47 -9.36
CA GLY A 11 -10.71 10.95 -9.05
C GLY A 11 -10.82 9.42 -8.97
N GLY A 12 -9.83 8.67 -9.45
CA GLY A 12 -9.80 7.20 -9.32
C GLY A 12 -9.72 6.73 -7.87
N ARG A 13 -10.25 5.53 -7.59
CA ARG A 13 -10.20 4.90 -6.26
C ARG A 13 -9.69 3.47 -6.34
N LEU A 14 -8.88 3.05 -5.36
CA LEU A 14 -8.35 1.70 -5.25
C LEU A 14 -8.46 1.19 -3.82
N MET A 15 -9.09 0.04 -3.62
CA MET A 15 -8.92 -0.73 -2.39
C MET A 15 -7.51 -1.32 -2.38
N SER A 16 -6.67 -0.90 -1.44
CA SER A 16 -5.26 -1.28 -1.37
C SER A 16 -4.86 -1.75 0.01
N ASP A 17 -3.98 -2.74 0.05
CA ASP A 17 -3.25 -3.10 1.26
C ASP A 17 -2.21 -2.02 1.57
N PHE A 18 -2.05 -1.72 2.86
CA PHE A 18 -1.09 -0.72 3.32
C PHE A 18 0.21 -1.40 3.78
N THR A 19 1.33 -0.71 3.62
CA THR A 19 2.67 -1.17 3.97
C THR A 19 3.45 -0.04 4.65
N ASP A 20 4.48 -0.42 5.41
CA ASP A 20 5.38 0.51 6.10
C ASP A 20 4.61 1.44 7.06
N ILE A 21 3.58 0.89 7.71
CA ILE A 21 2.80 1.58 8.74
C ILE A 21 3.54 1.46 10.07
N ASP A 22 3.86 2.60 10.67
CA ASP A 22 4.31 2.68 12.05
C ASP A 22 3.12 2.38 12.98
N PRO A 23 3.18 1.31 13.82
CA PRO A 23 2.12 1.00 14.78
C PRO A 23 1.81 2.15 15.75
N ASP A 24 2.80 2.97 16.08
CA ASP A 24 2.67 4.07 17.04
C ASP A 24 2.30 5.40 16.34
N GLY A 25 2.54 5.50 15.03
CA GLY A 25 2.31 6.71 14.21
C GLY A 25 0.85 6.98 13.84
N GLY A 26 -0.06 6.05 14.12
CA GLY A 26 -1.48 6.16 13.83
C GLY A 26 -1.81 6.09 12.33
N LEU A 27 -3.04 5.70 12.01
CA LEU A 27 -3.58 5.70 10.65
C LEU A 27 -4.94 6.39 10.66
N GLU A 28 -5.08 7.45 9.86
CA GLU A 28 -6.27 8.31 9.85
C GLU A 28 -6.85 8.46 8.45
N VAL A 29 -8.17 8.68 8.37
CA VAL A 29 -8.84 8.97 7.11
C VAL A 29 -8.38 10.31 6.57
N GLY A 30 -8.01 10.35 5.29
CA GLY A 30 -7.49 11.56 4.64
C GLY A 30 -5.97 11.75 4.79
N MET A 31 -5.29 10.83 5.50
CA MET A 31 -3.82 10.82 5.54
C MET A 31 -3.24 10.76 4.12
N PRO A 32 -2.25 11.60 3.78
CA PRO A 32 -1.58 11.53 2.49
C PRO A 32 -0.84 10.20 2.29
N MET A 33 -1.18 9.50 1.21
CA MET A 33 -0.58 8.21 0.85
C MET A 33 0.16 8.32 -0.48
N LYS A 34 1.19 7.49 -0.68
CA LYS A 34 1.83 7.24 -1.97
C LYS A 34 1.76 5.75 -2.31
N MET A 35 1.71 5.45 -3.61
CA MET A 35 1.74 4.07 -4.09
C MET A 35 3.19 3.60 -4.23
N VAL A 36 3.44 2.39 -3.76
CA VAL A 36 4.75 1.72 -3.84
C VAL A 36 4.58 0.33 -4.44
N PHE A 37 5.55 -0.08 -5.25
CA PHE A 37 5.55 -1.40 -5.86
C PHE A 37 6.19 -2.41 -4.90
N ARG A 38 5.45 -3.44 -4.51
CA ARG A 38 5.87 -4.43 -3.50
C ARG A 38 5.56 -5.84 -3.97
N VAL A 39 6.25 -6.82 -3.38
CA VAL A 39 5.88 -8.23 -3.53
C VAL A 39 4.52 -8.43 -2.86
N LYS A 40 3.56 -8.95 -3.62
CA LYS A 40 2.24 -9.34 -3.15
C LYS A 40 2.31 -10.73 -2.53
N ASP A 41 2.89 -11.67 -3.26
CA ASP A 41 3.12 -13.03 -2.80
C ASP A 41 4.17 -13.75 -3.67
N TYR A 42 4.56 -14.93 -3.18
CA TYR A 42 5.46 -15.86 -3.83
C TYR A 42 4.62 -17.03 -4.35
N ASP A 43 4.51 -17.18 -5.67
CA ASP A 43 3.82 -18.31 -6.29
C ASP A 43 4.77 -19.52 -6.30
N SER A 44 4.68 -20.35 -5.27
CA SER A 44 5.53 -21.54 -5.12
C SER A 44 5.24 -22.64 -6.15
N GLN A 45 4.05 -22.63 -6.77
CA GLN A 45 3.69 -23.63 -7.79
C GLN A 45 4.28 -23.26 -9.15
N ARG A 46 4.33 -21.97 -9.48
CA ARG A 46 4.79 -21.48 -10.78
C ARG A 46 6.19 -20.85 -10.74
N GLY A 47 6.77 -20.70 -9.55
CA GLY A 47 8.16 -20.30 -9.36
C GLY A 47 8.45 -18.81 -9.58
N PHE A 48 7.44 -17.94 -9.54
CA PHE A 48 7.64 -16.50 -9.74
C PHE A 48 7.05 -15.64 -8.62
N ARG A 49 7.57 -14.42 -8.51
CA ARG A 49 7.11 -13.41 -7.54
C ARG A 49 6.03 -12.57 -8.19
N ARG A 50 4.87 -12.46 -7.56
CA ARG A 50 3.85 -11.52 -7.98
C ARG A 50 4.07 -10.19 -7.29
N TYR A 51 4.18 -9.14 -8.08
CA TYR A 51 4.27 -7.79 -7.58
C TYR A 51 2.94 -7.07 -7.77
N PHE A 52 2.64 -6.17 -6.86
CA PHE A 52 1.46 -5.33 -6.94
C PHE A 52 1.69 -4.00 -6.25
N TRP A 53 0.82 -3.04 -6.55
CA TRP A 53 0.81 -1.74 -5.91
C TRP A 53 0.20 -1.85 -4.50
N LYS A 54 0.91 -1.29 -3.51
CA LYS A 54 0.44 -1.08 -2.14
C LYS A 54 0.52 0.39 -1.78
N ALA A 55 -0.21 0.82 -0.75
CA ALA A 55 -0.15 2.20 -0.27
C ALA A 55 0.70 2.33 0.99
N THR A 56 1.41 3.45 1.13
CA THR A 56 2.20 3.78 2.33
C THR A 56 2.06 5.28 2.62
N PRO A 57 2.17 5.73 3.90
CA PRO A 57 2.15 7.15 4.21
C PRO A 57 3.22 7.91 3.43
N ALA A 58 2.86 9.06 2.87
CA ALA A 58 3.72 9.80 1.96
C ALA A 58 5.05 10.23 2.61
N GLY A 59 5.03 10.51 3.92
CA GLY A 59 6.17 10.97 4.71
C GLY A 59 7.21 9.90 5.06
N VAL A 60 6.97 8.62 4.76
CA VAL A 60 7.97 7.57 4.99
C VAL A 60 9.10 7.71 3.96
N ASN A 61 10.31 8.00 4.40
CA ASN A 61 11.51 7.92 3.57
C ASN A 61 12.12 6.51 3.71
N HIS A 62 12.42 5.88 2.58
CA HIS A 62 13.15 4.61 2.53
C HIS A 62 14.64 4.86 2.30
#